data_AF-A0A0Q8NYE4-F1
#
_entry.id   AF-A0A0Q8NYE4-F1
#
_cell.length_a   1.000
_cell.length_b   1.000
_cell.length_c   1.000
_cell.angle_alpha   90.00
_cell.angle_beta   90.00
_cell.angle_gamma   90.00
#
_symmetry.space_group_name_H-M   'P 1'
#
loop_
_entity.id
_entity.type
_entity.pdbx_description
1 polymer ?
#
loop_
_entity_poly.entity_id
_entity_poly.type
_entity_poly.pdbx_seq_one_letter_code
_entity_poly.pdbx_strand_id
1 'polypeptide(L)'
;MSMFHWSYLNLDYNTTVLNAWRNQGCFTQVEQKLGYRFVLQNGSYSSSAKPGGGFTVSFTVANQGWAAPFNKRDVELVLRNTATGALYRFALNTDPRQWAPGKATTVNQTVSLPADMPKGNYAAMLNLPDPESTLRSRPEYAIQLANTNVWDASTGFNNLNHTLNVMQ
;
A
#
# COMPACT_ATOMS: atom_id res chain seq x y z
N MET A 1 -15.84 -13.11 -13.28
CA MET A 1 -14.91 -13.27 -12.15
C MET A 1 -15.18 -12.30 -11.00
N SER A 2 -15.44 -11.01 -11.27
CA SER A 2 -15.82 -10.03 -10.22
C SER A 2 -17.03 -10.42 -9.36
N MET A 3 -18.13 -10.93 -9.95
CA MET A 3 -19.35 -11.31 -9.20
C MET A 3 -19.11 -12.41 -8.14
N PHE A 4 -18.06 -13.22 -8.32
CA PHE A 4 -17.73 -14.35 -7.45
C PHE A 4 -16.51 -14.06 -6.56
N HIS A 5 -16.00 -12.83 -6.55
CA HIS A 5 -14.84 -12.42 -5.75
C HIS A 5 -13.61 -13.33 -5.88
N TRP A 6 -13.27 -13.70 -7.12
CA TRP A 6 -12.13 -14.59 -7.37
C TRP A 6 -10.81 -14.00 -6.88
N SER A 7 -10.07 -14.80 -6.12
CA SER A 7 -8.84 -14.38 -5.45
C SER A 7 -7.63 -15.27 -5.69
N TYR A 8 -7.85 -16.43 -6.28
CA TYR A 8 -6.82 -17.42 -6.55
C TYR A 8 -7.17 -18.18 -7.84
N LEU A 9 -6.13 -18.55 -8.59
CA LEU A 9 -6.20 -19.37 -9.77
C LEU A 9 -4.92 -20.20 -9.83
N ASN A 10 -5.05 -21.54 -9.85
CA ASN A 10 -3.91 -22.42 -10.08
C ASN A 10 -3.56 -22.38 -11.58
N LEU A 11 -2.37 -21.87 -11.92
CA LEU A 11 -1.93 -21.74 -13.31
C LEU A 11 -1.46 -23.06 -13.94
N ASP A 12 -1.22 -24.09 -13.13
CA ASP A 12 -0.81 -25.42 -13.61
C ASP A 12 -2.00 -26.34 -13.85
N TYR A 13 -3.18 -25.97 -13.33
CA TYR A 13 -4.39 -26.76 -13.51
C TYR A 13 -5.09 -26.42 -14.83
N ASN A 14 -5.39 -27.45 -15.63
CA ASN A 14 -6.11 -27.37 -16.90
C ASN A 14 -5.59 -26.25 -17.84
N THR A 15 -4.33 -26.41 -18.25
CA THR A 15 -3.61 -25.47 -19.12
C THR A 15 -4.31 -25.23 -20.46
N THR A 16 -5.11 -26.18 -20.96
CA THR A 16 -5.95 -26.02 -22.16
C THR A 16 -6.91 -24.83 -22.03
N VAL A 17 -7.61 -24.70 -20.89
CA VAL A 17 -8.53 -23.57 -20.65
C VAL A 17 -7.78 -22.26 -20.50
N LEU A 18 -6.66 -22.26 -19.75
CA LEU A 18 -5.84 -21.07 -19.56
C LEU A 18 -5.24 -20.57 -20.88
N ASN A 19 -4.82 -21.47 -21.76
CA ASN A 19 -4.33 -21.13 -23.09
C ASN A 19 -5.44 -20.56 -23.99
N ALA A 20 -6.67 -21.07 -23.87
CA ALA A 20 -7.81 -20.46 -24.57
C ALA A 20 -8.02 -19.00 -24.14
N TRP A 21 -7.95 -18.69 -22.83
CA TRP A 21 -8.06 -17.32 -22.32
C TRP A 21 -6.92 -16.42 -22.81
N ARG A 22 -5.70 -16.95 -22.90
CA ARG A 22 -4.55 -16.22 -23.48
C ARG A 22 -4.78 -15.92 -24.97
N ASN A 23 -5.19 -16.93 -25.74
CA ASN A 23 -5.45 -16.78 -27.18
C ASN A 23 -6.62 -15.82 -27.47
N GLN A 24 -7.59 -15.72 -26.55
CA GLN A 24 -8.69 -14.77 -26.64
C GLN A 24 -8.35 -13.37 -26.10
N GLY A 25 -7.12 -13.17 -25.58
CA GLY A 25 -6.66 -11.88 -25.08
C GLY A 25 -7.25 -11.44 -23.73
N CYS A 26 -8.02 -12.28 -23.04
CA CYS A 26 -8.63 -11.91 -21.76
C CYS A 26 -7.74 -12.20 -20.55
N PHE A 27 -6.67 -12.98 -20.72
CA PHE A 27 -5.80 -13.39 -19.62
C PHE A 27 -5.09 -12.23 -18.91
N THR A 28 -4.69 -11.18 -19.63
CA THR A 28 -4.09 -9.98 -19.02
C THR A 28 -4.99 -9.34 -17.98
N GLN A 29 -6.32 -9.34 -18.21
CA GLN A 29 -7.26 -8.82 -17.22
C GLN A 29 -7.31 -9.73 -15.98
N VAL A 30 -7.21 -11.05 -16.17
CA VAL A 30 -7.15 -12.02 -15.07
C VAL A 30 -5.92 -11.74 -14.22
N GLU A 31 -4.74 -11.63 -14.83
CA GLU A 31 -3.49 -11.34 -14.11
C GLU A 31 -3.55 -10.03 -13.33
N GLN A 32 -4.18 -9.00 -13.92
CA GLN A 32 -4.26 -7.69 -13.27
C GLN A 32 -5.30 -7.61 -12.16
N LYS A 33 -6.44 -8.32 -12.29
CA LYS A 33 -7.62 -8.12 -11.44
C LYS A 33 -7.92 -9.28 -10.49
N LEU A 34 -7.30 -10.45 -10.65
CA LEU A 34 -7.46 -11.56 -9.71
C LEU A 34 -7.04 -11.12 -8.30
N GLY A 35 -7.89 -11.39 -7.29
CA GLY A 35 -7.63 -10.90 -5.95
C GLY A 35 -7.83 -9.38 -5.84
N TYR A 36 -6.94 -8.72 -5.11
CA TYR A 36 -6.97 -7.27 -4.95
C TYR A 36 -6.03 -6.57 -5.92
N ARG A 37 -6.38 -5.35 -6.32
CA ARG A 37 -5.49 -4.43 -7.04
C ARG A 37 -5.68 -3.03 -6.50
N PHE A 38 -4.90 -2.66 -5.50
CA PHE A 38 -5.01 -1.36 -4.86
C PHE A 38 -4.32 -0.29 -5.69
N VAL A 39 -5.07 0.75 -6.05
CA VAL A 39 -4.60 1.93 -6.77
C VAL A 39 -4.79 3.13 -5.87
N LEU A 40 -3.70 3.82 -5.53
CA LEU A 40 -3.74 5.12 -4.89
C LEU A 40 -4.31 6.14 -5.88
N GLN A 41 -5.45 6.74 -5.58
CA GLN A 41 -6.10 7.70 -6.46
C GLN A 41 -5.67 9.13 -6.16
N ASN A 42 -5.58 9.48 -4.87
CA ASN A 42 -5.17 10.79 -4.40
C ASN A 42 -4.63 10.71 -2.98
N GLY A 43 -3.91 11.77 -2.59
CA GLY A 43 -3.36 11.96 -1.27
C GLY A 43 -3.29 13.44 -0.91
N SER A 44 -3.47 13.75 0.36
CA SER A 44 -3.31 15.06 0.98
C SER A 44 -2.60 14.89 2.31
N TYR A 45 -1.51 15.62 2.50
CA TYR A 45 -0.57 15.41 3.59
C TYR A 45 -0.09 16.74 4.15
N SER A 46 0.16 16.80 5.46
CA SER A 46 0.81 17.97 6.07
C SER A 46 2.19 18.21 5.43
N SER A 47 2.49 19.44 5.02
CA SER A 47 3.80 19.79 4.45
C SER A 47 4.88 19.98 5.51
N SER A 48 4.49 20.39 6.71
CA SER A 48 5.39 20.59 7.84
C SER A 48 4.77 20.23 9.18
N ALA A 49 5.61 19.94 10.16
CA ALA A 49 5.24 19.66 11.54
C ALA A 49 6.39 20.00 12.48
N LYS A 50 6.10 20.15 13.78
CA LYS A 50 7.13 20.23 14.83
C LYS A 50 7.33 18.85 15.47
N PRO A 51 8.50 18.58 16.08
CA PRO A 51 8.66 17.44 16.98
C PRO A 51 7.53 17.40 18.02
N GLY A 52 6.97 16.22 18.28
CA GLY A 52 5.79 16.05 19.16
C GLY A 52 4.47 16.52 18.55
N GLY A 53 4.50 17.17 17.38
CA GLY A 53 3.31 17.66 16.68
C GLY A 53 2.57 16.57 15.90
N GLY A 54 1.48 16.96 15.26
CA GLY A 54 0.68 16.08 14.41
C GLY A 54 1.14 16.12 12.95
N PHE A 55 1.17 14.96 12.30
CA PHE A 55 1.24 14.81 10.85
C PHE A 55 -0.06 14.21 10.35
N THR A 56 -0.83 14.98 9.58
CA THR A 56 -2.09 14.51 8.98
C THR A 56 -1.79 13.83 7.65
N VAL A 57 -2.30 12.61 7.50
CA VAL A 57 -2.23 11.80 6.29
C VAL A 57 -3.66 11.45 5.87
N SER A 58 -4.03 11.87 4.66
CA SER A 58 -5.29 11.50 4.02
C SER A 58 -5.02 10.94 2.64
N PHE A 59 -5.50 9.75 2.34
CA PHE A 59 -5.37 9.16 1.02
C PHE A 59 -6.57 8.31 0.64
N THR A 60 -6.84 8.20 -0.66
CA THR A 60 -7.91 7.36 -1.20
C THR A 60 -7.33 6.23 -2.02
N VAL A 61 -7.69 5.00 -1.66
CA VAL A 61 -7.33 3.78 -2.41
C VAL A 61 -8.57 3.21 -3.08
N ALA A 62 -8.49 2.94 -4.38
CA ALA A 62 -9.47 2.14 -5.08
C ALA A 62 -8.99 0.70 -5.22
N ASN A 63 -9.83 -0.27 -4.91
CA ASN A 63 -9.56 -1.67 -5.24
C ASN A 63 -10.13 -1.98 -6.63
N GLN A 64 -9.26 -2.02 -7.63
CA GLN A 64 -9.59 -2.36 -9.02
C GLN A 64 -9.54 -3.86 -9.31
N GLY A 65 -9.25 -4.68 -8.30
CA GLY A 65 -9.32 -6.13 -8.37
C GLY A 65 -10.74 -6.65 -8.22
N TRP A 66 -10.87 -7.97 -8.19
CA TRP A 66 -12.14 -8.68 -8.03
C TRP A 66 -12.46 -9.08 -6.60
N ALA A 67 -11.50 -9.02 -5.68
CA ALA A 67 -11.67 -9.36 -4.27
C ALA A 67 -10.86 -8.41 -3.37
N ALA A 68 -11.19 -8.40 -2.07
CA ALA A 68 -10.33 -7.83 -1.04
C ALA A 68 -9.29 -8.88 -0.59
N PRO A 69 -8.19 -8.47 0.08
CA PRO A 69 -7.28 -9.40 0.75
C PRO A 69 -8.04 -10.34 1.71
N PHE A 70 -7.63 -11.61 1.76
CA PHE A 70 -8.13 -12.57 2.75
C PHE A 70 -7.39 -12.42 4.08
N ASN A 71 -6.07 -12.38 4.01
CA ASN A 71 -5.22 -12.25 5.17
C ASN A 71 -5.24 -10.81 5.70
N LYS A 72 -5.19 -10.67 7.03
CA LYS A 72 -5.08 -9.35 7.66
C LYS A 72 -3.82 -8.67 7.15
N ARG A 73 -3.92 -7.36 6.94
CA ARG A 73 -2.78 -6.49 6.73
C ARG A 73 -2.80 -5.32 7.67
N ASP A 74 -1.63 -5.03 8.26
CA ASP A 74 -1.42 -3.74 8.86
C ASP A 74 -1.17 -2.71 7.75
N VAL A 75 -1.47 -1.45 8.06
CA VAL A 75 -1.12 -0.31 7.22
C VAL A 75 -0.26 0.62 8.05
N GLU A 76 0.94 0.90 7.58
CA GLU A 76 1.88 1.78 8.27
C GLU A 76 2.17 2.99 7.39
N LEU A 77 2.11 4.18 7.98
CA LEU A 77 2.83 5.33 7.46
C LEU A 77 4.30 5.19 7.87
N VAL A 78 5.20 5.36 6.91
CA VAL A 78 6.65 5.35 7.13
C VAL A 78 7.22 6.70 6.71
N LEU A 79 7.87 7.40 7.65
CA LEU A 79 8.65 8.60 7.39
C LEU A 79 10.13 8.21 7.35
N ARG A 80 10.76 8.34 6.17
CA ARG A 80 12.19 8.08 5.95
C ARG A 80 12.95 9.39 5.89
N ASN A 81 13.85 9.63 6.83
CA ASN A 81 14.73 10.81 6.81
C ASN A 81 15.55 10.80 5.51
N THR A 82 15.51 11.88 4.74
CA THR A 82 16.14 11.92 3.41
C THR A 82 17.66 12.05 3.47
N ALA A 83 18.22 12.47 4.61
CA ALA A 83 19.67 12.60 4.80
C ALA A 83 20.30 11.36 5.42
N THR A 84 19.62 10.70 6.36
CA THR A 84 20.18 9.58 7.13
C THR A 84 19.56 8.22 6.81
N GLY A 85 18.41 8.19 6.13
CA GLY A 85 17.65 6.96 5.89
C GLY A 85 16.89 6.43 7.11
N ALA A 86 16.97 7.08 8.28
CA ALA A 86 16.27 6.67 9.49
C ALA A 86 14.75 6.57 9.27
N LEU A 87 14.13 5.50 9.77
CA LEU A 87 12.72 5.19 9.56
C LEU A 87 11.91 5.42 10.84
N TYR A 88 10.77 6.10 10.69
CA TYR A 88 9.75 6.25 11.73
C TYR A 88 8.44 5.68 11.21
N ARG A 89 7.85 4.74 11.95
CA ARG A 89 6.65 3.99 11.52
C ARG A 89 5.48 4.31 12.43
N PHE A 90 4.32 4.54 11.83
CA PHE A 90 3.08 4.85 12.52
C PHE A 90 1.98 3.93 11.99
N ALA A 91 1.31 3.21 12.88
CA ALA A 91 0.17 2.40 12.51
C ALA A 91 -1.01 3.30 12.10
N LEU A 92 -1.63 2.98 10.96
CA LEU A 92 -2.87 3.59 10.52
C LEU A 92 -4.03 2.67 10.87
N ASN A 93 -5.10 3.25 11.42
CA ASN A 93 -6.28 2.54 11.88
C ASN A 93 -7.21 2.23 10.70
N THR A 94 -6.82 1.26 9.88
CA THR A 94 -7.59 0.78 8.73
C THR A 94 -7.26 -0.69 8.47
N ASP A 95 -8.22 -1.44 7.93
CA ASP A 95 -8.05 -2.85 7.56
C ASP A 95 -8.22 -3.01 6.05
N PRO A 96 -7.15 -3.35 5.29
CA PRO A 96 -7.23 -3.55 3.85
C PRO A 96 -8.21 -4.63 3.41
N ARG A 97 -8.60 -5.57 4.30
CA ARG A 97 -9.67 -6.54 4.01
C ARG A 97 -11.03 -5.87 3.81
N GLN A 98 -11.21 -4.64 4.30
CA GLN A 98 -12.41 -3.84 4.11
C GLN A 98 -12.35 -2.92 2.87
N TRP A 99 -11.22 -2.85 2.18
CA TRP A 99 -11.08 -2.10 0.92
C TRP A 99 -11.69 -2.91 -0.24
N ALA A 100 -13.03 -2.91 -0.27
CA ALA A 100 -13.83 -3.78 -1.13
C ALA A 100 -13.59 -3.54 -2.64
N PRO A 101 -13.66 -4.60 -3.47
CA PRO A 101 -13.47 -4.49 -4.92
C PRO A 101 -14.51 -3.56 -5.54
N GLY A 102 -14.07 -2.77 -6.53
CA GLY A 102 -14.89 -1.77 -7.20
C GLY A 102 -15.22 -0.54 -6.36
N LYS A 103 -14.71 -0.42 -5.14
CA LYS A 103 -14.91 0.74 -4.26
C LYS A 103 -13.62 1.52 -4.03
N ALA A 104 -13.80 2.80 -3.76
CA ALA A 104 -12.77 3.67 -3.20
C ALA A 104 -12.95 3.74 -1.68
N THR A 105 -11.86 3.66 -0.94
CA THR A 105 -11.82 3.84 0.52
C THR A 105 -10.84 4.95 0.85
N THR A 106 -11.30 5.92 1.64
CA THR A 106 -10.46 7.01 2.13
C THR A 106 -10.00 6.72 3.55
N VAL A 107 -8.70 6.80 3.77
CA VAL A 107 -8.05 6.73 5.08
C VAL A 107 -7.62 8.14 5.43
N ASN A 108 -8.07 8.68 6.57
CA ASN A 108 -7.69 9.99 7.06
C ASN A 108 -7.34 9.88 8.55
N GLN A 109 -6.10 10.17 8.89
CA GLN A 109 -5.60 10.05 10.25
C GLN A 109 -4.53 11.12 10.52
N THR A 110 -4.47 11.60 11.76
CA THR A 110 -3.32 12.37 12.24
C THR A 110 -2.50 11.47 13.16
N VAL A 111 -1.20 11.36 12.87
CA VAL A 111 -0.25 10.63 13.72
C VAL A 111 0.56 11.63 14.55
N SER A 112 0.86 11.30 15.79
CA SER A 112 1.73 12.10 16.65
C SER A 112 3.19 11.75 16.37
N LEU A 113 3.99 12.74 16.00
CA LEU A 113 5.43 12.56 15.80
C LEU A 113 6.14 12.42 17.15
N PRO A 114 7.28 11.70 17.22
CA PRO A 114 8.11 11.70 18.42
C PRO A 114 8.52 13.12 18.84
N ALA A 115 8.55 13.38 20.15
CA ALA A 115 8.95 14.67 20.70
C ALA A 115 10.42 15.01 20.43
N ASP A 116 11.24 13.98 20.23
CA ASP A 116 12.68 14.05 19.92
C ASP A 116 12.99 13.84 18.43
N MET A 117 11.97 13.83 17.56
CA MET A 117 12.15 13.61 16.13
C MET A 117 13.12 14.68 15.55
N PRO A 118 14.25 14.28 14.95
CA PRO A 118 15.23 15.24 14.46
C PRO A 118 14.64 16.15 13.37
N LYS A 119 15.04 17.43 13.38
CA LYS A 119 14.71 18.35 12.29
C LYS A 119 15.23 17.81 10.95
N GLY A 120 14.47 18.06 9.89
CA GLY A 120 14.88 17.67 8.55
C GLY A 120 13.70 17.29 7.65
N ASN A 121 14.04 16.77 6.48
CA ASN A 121 13.08 16.33 5.50
C ASN A 121 12.88 14.82 5.59
N TYR A 122 11.63 14.40 5.47
CA TYR A 122 11.22 13.00 5.55
C TYR A 122 10.33 12.64 4.37
N ALA A 123 10.76 11.67 3.58
CA ALA A 123 9.90 11.09 2.54
C ALA A 123 8.77 10.30 3.22
N ALA A 124 7.52 10.60 2.86
CA ALA A 124 6.35 9.88 3.33
C ALA A 124 6.05 8.69 2.42
N MET A 125 5.89 7.52 3.04
CA MET A 125 5.65 6.26 2.34
C MET A 125 4.56 5.47 3.07
N LEU A 126 3.93 4.54 2.36
CA LEU A 126 2.95 3.62 2.90
C LEU A 126 3.49 2.20 2.83
N ASN A 127 3.37 1.45 3.92
CA ASN A 127 3.76 0.06 3.98
C ASN A 127 2.54 -0.80 4.34
N LEU A 128 2.40 -1.93 3.67
CA LEU A 128 1.37 -2.92 3.95
C LEU A 128 2.06 -4.29 4.14
N PRO A 129 2.77 -4.49 5.27
CA PRO A 129 3.71 -5.59 5.46
C PRO A 129 3.05 -6.84 6.04
N ASP A 130 3.74 -7.98 5.96
CA ASP A 130 3.21 -9.21 6.55
C ASP A 130 2.90 -9.12 8.03
N PRO A 131 1.70 -9.59 8.50
CA PRO A 131 1.44 -9.64 9.92
C PRO A 131 2.37 -10.65 10.60
N GLU A 132 2.87 -11.65 9.87
CA GLU A 132 3.86 -12.57 10.40
C GLU A 132 5.21 -11.86 10.55
N SER A 133 5.74 -11.88 11.77
CA SER A 133 6.97 -11.20 12.17
C SER A 133 8.17 -11.55 11.28
N THR A 134 8.30 -12.82 10.91
CA THR A 134 9.40 -13.34 10.09
C THR A 134 9.31 -12.93 8.62
N LEU A 135 8.14 -12.51 8.16
CA LEU A 135 7.89 -12.07 6.79
C LEU A 135 7.70 -10.55 6.69
N ARG A 136 7.47 -9.86 7.81
CA ARG A 136 7.13 -8.43 7.86
C ARG A 136 8.15 -7.53 7.15
N SER A 137 9.44 -7.85 7.25
CA SER A 137 10.52 -7.08 6.63
C SER A 137 10.89 -7.53 5.22
N ARG A 138 10.21 -8.55 4.67
CA ARG A 138 10.49 -9.09 3.34
C ARG A 138 9.64 -8.36 2.29
N PRO A 139 10.25 -7.59 1.37
CA PRO A 139 9.51 -6.74 0.43
C PRO A 139 8.57 -7.51 -0.48
N GLU A 140 8.91 -8.76 -0.84
CA GLU A 140 8.11 -9.64 -1.69
C GLU A 140 6.79 -10.09 -1.04
N TYR A 141 6.63 -9.90 0.28
CA TYR A 141 5.38 -10.14 0.98
C TYR A 141 4.60 -8.84 1.23
N ALA A 142 5.16 -7.65 1.02
CA ALA A 142 4.40 -6.41 1.19
C ALA A 142 3.41 -6.19 0.03
N ILE A 143 2.27 -5.53 0.31
CA ILE A 143 1.34 -5.17 -0.77
C ILE A 143 1.90 -3.97 -1.56
N GLN A 144 2.19 -4.22 -2.83
CA GLN A 144 2.51 -3.20 -3.82
C GLN A 144 1.23 -2.52 -4.34
N LEU A 145 1.23 -1.18 -4.36
CA LEU A 145 0.19 -0.40 -5.01
C LEU A 145 0.42 -0.37 -6.53
N ALA A 146 -0.66 -0.46 -7.29
CA ALA A 146 -0.66 -0.48 -8.75
C ALA A 146 -0.53 0.94 -9.34
N ASN A 147 0.49 1.67 -8.88
CA ASN A 147 0.84 3.02 -9.31
C ASN A 147 2.27 3.04 -9.86
N THR A 148 2.51 3.86 -10.89
CA THR A 148 3.85 4.05 -11.45
C THR A 148 4.72 4.87 -10.49
N ASN A 149 6.02 4.54 -10.42
CA ASN A 149 7.02 5.26 -9.61
C ASN A 149 6.71 5.37 -8.11
N VAL A 150 5.86 4.49 -7.58
CA VAL A 150 5.51 4.44 -6.15
C VAL A 150 6.24 3.30 -5.43
N TRP A 151 6.48 2.17 -6.08
CA TRP A 151 7.05 0.99 -5.43
C TRP A 151 8.58 1.07 -5.23
N ASP A 152 9.03 0.97 -3.98
CA ASP A 152 10.43 0.74 -3.59
C ASP A 152 10.66 -0.77 -3.39
N ALA A 153 11.22 -1.44 -4.41
CA ALA A 153 11.44 -2.88 -4.40
C ALA A 153 12.45 -3.36 -3.33
N SER A 154 13.29 -2.46 -2.81
CA SER A 154 14.29 -2.82 -1.79
C SER A 154 13.67 -2.96 -0.40
N THR A 155 12.62 -2.19 -0.11
CA THR A 155 11.99 -2.17 1.22
C THR A 155 10.53 -2.63 1.23
N GLY A 156 9.89 -2.71 0.06
CA GLY A 156 8.47 -3.03 -0.08
C GLY A 156 7.56 -1.86 0.29
N PHE A 157 8.07 -0.63 0.25
CA PHE A 157 7.28 0.56 0.58
C PHE A 157 6.71 1.20 -0.67
N ASN A 158 5.58 1.88 -0.50
CA ASN A 158 4.91 2.66 -1.53
C ASN A 158 5.13 4.15 -1.25
N ASN A 159 6.00 4.80 -2.02
CA ASN A 159 6.27 6.23 -1.93
C ASN A 159 5.01 7.06 -2.22
N LEU A 160 4.62 7.91 -1.27
CA LEU A 160 3.46 8.79 -1.43
C LEU A 160 3.77 10.06 -2.23
N ASN A 161 5.00 10.17 -2.75
CA ASN A 161 5.55 11.33 -3.47
C ASN A 161 5.39 12.63 -2.68
N HIS A 162 5.55 12.54 -1.37
CA HIS A 162 5.40 13.65 -0.44
C HIS A 162 6.59 13.73 0.50
N THR A 163 7.00 14.96 0.81
CA THR A 163 8.07 15.22 1.79
C THR A 163 7.50 16.05 2.93
N LEU A 164 7.63 15.54 4.14
CA LEU A 164 7.37 16.28 5.37
C LEU A 164 8.62 17.03 5.80
N ASN A 165 8.48 18.32 6.10
CA ASN A 165 9.51 19.11 6.76
C ASN A 165 9.26 19.16 8.28
N VAL A 166 10.13 18.54 9.06
CA VAL A 166 10.11 18.65 10.53
C VAL A 166 10.92 19.89 10.94
N MET A 167 10.21 20.91 11.40
CA MET A 167 10.73 22.23 11.79
C MET A 167 11.12 22.25 13.27
N GLN A 168 11.96 23.21 13.67
CA GLN A 168 12.23 23.45 15.10
C GLN A 168 11.01 24.03 15.83
#